data_AF-A0A7Y5Y216-F1
#
_entry.id   AF-A0A7Y5Y216-F1
#
_cell.length_a   1.000
_cell.length_b   1.000
_cell.length_c   1.000
_cell.angle_alpha   90.00
_cell.angle_beta   90.00
_cell.angle_gamma   90.00
#
_symmetry.space_group_name_H-M   'P 1'
#
loop_
_entity.id
_entity.type
_entity.pdbx_description
1 polymer ?
#
loop_
_entity_poly.entity_id
_entity_poly.type
_entity_poly.pdbx_seq_one_letter_code
_entity_poly.pdbx_strand_id
1 'polypeptide(L)'
;MLQRLLTPEGVPAQIELWQVAFDLGHGDDAKDALVLSPQEQAHARRYRRRDDARRFCCMRACLRRLLGERLDCAPQAVPLVRNAYGKPLLGGPGGLSFNVSHAGDIGLLAMAPGLALGIDVECGIAAGLQELNGMARQVLSPDEWAALPAPLDEVRFLRHWVAKEAVLKALGLGIGEHLQSIHLDLESHPRYQIFHQQSQWPAPARLHARALSTRPGHAAALAWVDA
;
A
#
# COMPACT_ATOMS: atom_id res chain seq x y z
N MET A 1 17.25 2.51 4.33
CA MET A 1 17.50 1.27 5.10
C MET A 1 16.27 0.38 5.03
N LEU A 2 16.42 -0.91 4.70
CA LEU A 2 15.33 -1.90 4.68
C LEU A 2 15.27 -2.62 6.04
N GLN A 3 14.08 -2.73 6.61
CA GLN A 3 13.87 -3.45 7.87
C GLN A 3 12.58 -4.28 7.82
N ARG A 4 12.58 -5.42 8.50
CA ARG A 4 11.37 -6.23 8.71
C ARG A 4 10.56 -5.64 9.86
N LEU A 5 9.25 -5.50 9.66
CA LEU A 5 8.32 -5.08 10.70
C LEU A 5 7.78 -6.32 11.43
N LEU A 6 7.39 -6.13 12.69
CA LEU A 6 6.66 -7.15 13.44
C LEU A 6 5.26 -7.31 12.84
N THR A 7 4.86 -8.56 12.60
CA THR A 7 3.50 -8.87 12.17
C THR A 7 2.56 -8.65 13.37
N PRO A 8 1.58 -7.73 13.28
CA PRO A 8 0.75 -7.44 14.43
C PRO A 8 -0.24 -8.59 14.71
N GLU A 9 -0.83 -8.65 15.90
CA GLU A 9 -1.64 -9.80 16.36
C GLU A 9 -2.87 -10.09 15.48
N GLY A 10 -3.03 -11.31 14.96
CA GLY A 10 -4.20 -11.63 14.12
C GLY A 10 -4.08 -11.20 12.65
N VAL A 11 -2.91 -10.74 12.21
CA VAL A 11 -2.53 -10.89 10.79
C VAL A 11 -1.93 -12.29 10.61
N PRO A 12 -2.25 -13.00 9.51
CA PRO A 12 -1.68 -14.32 9.25
C PRO A 12 -0.15 -14.30 9.31
N ALA A 13 0.45 -15.28 10.00
CA ALA A 13 1.89 -15.33 10.23
C ALA A 13 2.73 -15.44 8.95
N GLN A 14 2.13 -15.91 7.85
CA GLN A 14 2.75 -15.96 6.53
C GLN A 14 2.85 -14.59 5.84
N ILE A 15 2.19 -13.55 6.36
CA ILE A 15 2.34 -12.19 5.84
C ILE A 15 3.59 -11.57 6.44
N GLU A 16 4.50 -11.23 5.55
CA GLU A 16 5.73 -10.52 5.86
C GLU A 16 5.57 -9.04 5.54
N LEU A 17 6.01 -8.20 6.47
CA LEU A 17 5.94 -6.76 6.38
C LEU A 17 7.34 -6.17 6.44
N TRP A 18 7.59 -5.21 5.55
CA TRP A 18 8.89 -4.56 5.42
C TRP A 18 8.70 -3.06 5.30
N GLN A 19 9.63 -2.32 5.88
CA GLN A 19 9.72 -0.86 5.75
C GLN A 19 11.06 -0.48 5.13
N VAL A 20 11.00 0.44 4.17
CA VAL A 20 12.15 1.06 3.53
C VAL A 20 12.18 2.51 3.95
N ALA A 21 13.25 2.93 4.63
CA ALA A 21 13.52 4.36 4.84
C ALA A 21 14.28 4.92 3.64
N PHE A 22 13.78 6.01 3.06
CA PHE A 22 14.43 6.72 1.96
C PHE A 22 15.45 7.72 2.49
N ASP A 23 16.67 7.66 1.96
CA ASP A 23 17.63 8.74 2.10
C ASP A 23 17.55 9.64 0.87
N LEU A 24 16.69 10.65 0.95
CA LEU A 24 16.48 11.59 -0.16
C LEU A 24 17.63 12.59 -0.31
N GLY A 25 18.53 12.69 0.67
CA GLY A 25 19.69 13.59 0.63
C GLY A 25 20.94 12.93 0.05
N HIS A 26 21.22 11.68 0.44
CA HIS A 26 22.51 11.00 0.20
C HIS A 26 22.36 9.59 -0.39
N GLY A 27 21.17 9.23 -0.88
CA GLY A 27 20.92 7.91 -1.48
C GLY A 27 21.87 7.55 -2.62
N ASP A 28 22.33 6.30 -2.63
CA ASP A 28 23.20 5.73 -3.67
C ASP A 28 22.36 5.30 -4.89
N ASP A 29 21.90 6.31 -5.64
CA ASP A 29 21.05 6.17 -6.83
C ASP A 29 21.60 5.13 -7.84
N ALA A 30 22.93 4.99 -7.90
CA ALA A 30 23.62 4.10 -8.82
C ALA A 30 23.43 2.62 -8.47
N LYS A 31 23.50 2.24 -7.19
CA LYS A 31 23.34 0.83 -6.77
C LYS A 31 21.92 0.32 -6.99
N ASP A 32 20.92 1.16 -6.73
CA ASP A 32 19.53 0.76 -6.97
C ASP A 32 19.24 0.65 -8.46
N ALA A 33 19.76 1.58 -9.29
CA ALA A 33 19.60 1.51 -10.75
C ALA A 33 20.13 0.20 -11.38
N LEU A 34 21.20 -0.38 -10.83
CA LEU A 34 21.76 -1.67 -11.30
C LEU A 34 20.82 -2.87 -11.09
N VAL A 35 19.85 -2.75 -10.18
CA VAL A 35 18.90 -3.81 -9.84
C VAL A 35 17.60 -3.69 -10.65
N LEU A 36 17.30 -2.49 -11.16
CA LEU A 36 16.10 -2.22 -11.94
C LEU A 36 16.18 -2.81 -13.34
N SER A 37 15.03 -3.25 -13.88
CA SER A 37 14.93 -3.61 -15.28
C SER A 37 15.06 -2.39 -16.20
N PRO A 38 15.41 -2.56 -17.49
CA PRO A 38 15.47 -1.44 -18.43
C PRO A 38 14.16 -0.63 -18.51
N GLN A 39 13.02 -1.31 -18.42
CA GLN A 39 11.70 -0.66 -18.42
C GLN A 39 11.47 0.20 -17.17
N GLU A 40 11.93 -0.26 -16.01
CA GLU A 40 11.83 0.47 -14.75
C GLU A 40 12.80 1.65 -14.72
N GLN A 41 14.02 1.49 -15.25
CA GLN A 41 14.95 2.61 -15.42
C GLN A 41 14.35 3.68 -16.35
N ALA A 42 13.71 3.29 -17.44
CA ALA A 42 13.02 4.21 -18.34
C ALA A 42 11.82 4.89 -17.64
N HIS A 43 11.08 4.16 -16.79
CA HIS A 43 9.99 4.73 -16.00
C HIS A 43 10.51 5.75 -14.97
N ALA A 44 11.60 5.42 -14.25
CA ALA A 44 12.22 6.30 -13.27
C ALA A 44 12.63 7.66 -13.88
N ARG A 45 13.12 7.66 -15.13
CA ARG A 45 13.50 8.88 -15.87
C ARG A 45 12.32 9.79 -16.25
N ARG A 46 11.07 9.31 -16.15
CA ARG A 46 9.86 10.08 -16.47
C ARG A 46 9.35 10.91 -15.29
N TYR A 47 9.81 10.64 -14.07
CA TYR A 47 9.43 11.45 -12.92
C TYR A 47 9.97 12.86 -13.06
N ARG A 48 9.10 13.84 -12.80
CA ARG A 48 9.47 15.27 -12.84
C ARG A 48 10.35 15.67 -11.65
N ARG A 49 10.06 15.10 -10.47
CA ARG A 49 10.80 15.38 -9.24
C ARG A 49 11.81 14.26 -9.00
N ARG A 50 13.04 14.66 -8.67
CA ARG A 50 14.13 13.71 -8.36
C ARG A 50 13.77 12.80 -7.19
N ASP A 51 13.13 13.35 -6.16
CA ASP A 51 12.74 12.58 -4.98
C ASP A 51 11.75 11.47 -5.32
N ASP A 52 10.81 11.71 -6.23
CA ASP A 52 9.84 10.68 -6.65
C ASP A 52 10.54 9.56 -7.44
N ALA A 53 11.49 9.93 -8.32
CA ALA A 53 12.33 8.95 -9.01
C ALA A 53 13.14 8.09 -8.01
N ARG A 54 13.69 8.73 -6.97
CA ARG A 54 14.47 8.06 -5.92
C ARG A 54 13.63 7.09 -5.10
N ARG A 55 12.45 7.52 -4.63
CA ARG A 55 11.49 6.66 -3.93
C ARG A 55 11.13 5.45 -4.79
N PHE A 56 10.80 5.68 -6.06
CA PHE A 56 10.48 4.61 -7.00
C PHE A 56 11.65 3.62 -7.17
N CYS A 57 12.86 4.11 -7.44
CA CYS A 57 14.03 3.25 -7.63
C CYS A 57 14.35 2.45 -6.37
N CYS A 58 14.37 3.09 -5.21
CA CYS A 58 14.68 2.45 -3.94
C CYS A 58 13.65 1.36 -3.61
N MET A 59 12.35 1.68 -3.70
CA MET A 59 11.28 0.69 -3.49
C MET A 59 11.37 -0.47 -4.47
N ARG A 60 11.61 -0.18 -5.75
CA ARG A 60 11.67 -1.23 -6.77
C ARG A 60 12.88 -2.13 -6.58
N ALA A 61 14.04 -1.56 -6.23
CA ALA A 61 15.24 -2.33 -5.95
C ALA A 61 15.07 -3.21 -4.70
N CYS A 62 14.49 -2.69 -3.62
CA CYS A 62 14.16 -3.48 -2.43
C CYS A 62 13.20 -4.63 -2.75
N LEU A 63 12.11 -4.36 -3.48
CA LEU A 63 11.16 -5.38 -3.91
C LEU A 63 11.82 -6.48 -4.75
N ARG A 64 12.66 -6.10 -5.73
CA ARG A 64 13.36 -7.06 -6.60
C ARG A 64 14.35 -7.92 -5.83
N ARG A 65 15.08 -7.36 -4.86
CA ARG A 65 16.00 -8.13 -4.00
C ARG A 65 15.23 -9.17 -3.18
N LEU A 66 14.17 -8.74 -2.48
CA LEU A 66 13.33 -9.65 -1.69
C LEU A 66 12.66 -10.74 -2.52
N LEU A 67 12.15 -10.41 -3.70
CA LEU A 67 11.56 -11.41 -4.59
C LEU A 67 12.62 -12.34 -5.21
N GLY A 68 13.78 -11.81 -5.59
CA GLY A 68 14.89 -12.61 -6.13
C GLY A 68 15.35 -13.68 -5.13
N GLU A 69 15.45 -13.32 -3.85
CA GLU A 69 15.75 -14.27 -2.78
C GLU A 69 14.70 -15.39 -2.66
N ARG A 70 13.41 -15.11 -2.90
CA ARG A 70 12.34 -16.12 -2.83
C ARG A 70 12.20 -16.97 -4.06
N LEU A 71 12.67 -16.48 -5.20
CA LEU A 71 12.58 -17.16 -6.49
C LEU A 71 13.90 -17.80 -6.91
N ASP A 72 14.93 -17.69 -6.06
CA ASP A 72 16.30 -18.12 -6.34
C ASP A 72 16.80 -17.60 -7.71
N CYS A 73 16.62 -16.30 -7.93
CA CYS A 73 17.02 -15.64 -9.17
C CYS A 73 17.64 -14.28 -8.94
N ALA A 74 18.40 -13.79 -9.93
CA ALA A 74 18.94 -12.45 -9.88
C ALA A 74 17.79 -11.42 -9.77
N PRO A 75 17.92 -10.37 -8.95
CA PRO A 75 16.87 -9.35 -8.78
C PRO A 75 16.34 -8.75 -10.10
N GLN A 76 17.23 -8.57 -11.10
CA GLN A 76 16.90 -8.07 -12.43
C GLN A 76 16.03 -9.05 -13.24
N ALA A 77 16.14 -10.34 -12.94
CA ALA A 77 15.42 -11.42 -13.61
C ALA A 77 14.03 -11.70 -12.99
N VAL A 78 13.68 -11.05 -11.87
CA VAL A 78 12.35 -11.19 -11.25
C VAL A 78 11.27 -10.79 -12.28
N PRO A 79 10.33 -11.70 -12.62
CA PRO A 79 9.33 -11.47 -13.65
C PRO A 79 8.20 -10.59 -13.10
N LEU A 80 8.36 -9.28 -13.15
CA LEU A 80 7.31 -8.35 -12.74
C LEU A 80 6.42 -7.97 -13.92
N VAL A 81 5.12 -8.20 -13.79
CA VAL A 81 4.08 -7.79 -14.75
C VAL A 81 3.14 -6.77 -14.11
N ARG A 82 2.22 -6.18 -14.88
CA ARG A 82 1.20 -5.25 -14.37
C ARG A 82 -0.20 -5.72 -14.73
N ASN A 83 -1.16 -5.53 -13.83
CA ASN A 83 -2.58 -5.73 -14.14
C ASN A 83 -3.15 -4.54 -14.93
N ALA A 84 -4.45 -4.61 -15.25
CA ALA A 84 -5.17 -3.55 -15.98
C ALA A 84 -5.15 -2.17 -15.29
N TYR A 85 -4.96 -2.14 -13.97
CA TYR A 85 -4.89 -0.92 -13.16
C TYR A 85 -3.44 -0.50 -12.85
N GLY A 86 -2.45 -1.14 -13.49
CA GLY A 86 -1.04 -0.83 -13.32
C GLY A 86 -0.38 -1.38 -12.05
N LYS A 87 -1.12 -2.13 -11.21
CA LYS A 87 -0.60 -2.80 -10.01
C LYS A 87 0.47 -3.82 -10.42
N PRO A 88 1.69 -3.75 -9.87
CA PRO A 88 2.72 -4.74 -10.15
C PRO A 88 2.34 -6.09 -9.53
N LEU A 89 2.57 -7.16 -10.28
CA LEU A 89 2.33 -8.55 -9.88
C LEU A 89 3.56 -9.40 -10.23
N LEU A 90 3.71 -10.53 -9.54
CA LEU A 90 4.69 -11.52 -9.93
C LEU A 90 4.11 -12.35 -11.09
N GLY A 91 4.87 -12.45 -12.17
CA GLY A 91 4.55 -13.27 -13.33
C GLY A 91 5.02 -14.72 -13.14
N GLY A 92 4.34 -15.64 -13.82
CA GLY A 92 4.66 -17.06 -13.77
C GLY A 92 3.98 -17.81 -12.62
N PRO A 93 4.17 -19.13 -12.54
CA PRO A 93 3.62 -19.96 -11.49
C PRO A 93 4.36 -19.70 -10.18
N GLY A 94 3.60 -19.48 -9.10
CA GLY A 94 4.17 -19.18 -7.80
C GLY A 94 3.18 -18.32 -7.04
N GLY A 95 2.43 -18.92 -6.12
CA GLY A 95 1.35 -18.26 -5.38
C GLY A 95 1.81 -17.13 -4.45
N LEU A 96 2.99 -16.55 -4.64
CA LEU A 96 3.51 -15.44 -3.86
C LEU A 96 2.93 -14.12 -4.36
N SER A 97 2.11 -13.50 -3.53
CA SER A 97 1.60 -12.15 -3.74
C SER A 97 2.45 -11.13 -3.01
N PHE A 98 2.45 -9.91 -3.53
CA PHE A 98 3.02 -8.76 -2.85
C PHE A 98 2.22 -7.48 -3.09
N ASN A 99 2.43 -6.50 -2.23
CA ASN A 99 2.00 -5.13 -2.46
C ASN A 99 3.01 -4.13 -1.89
N VAL A 100 3.05 -2.93 -2.47
CA VAL A 100 3.97 -1.87 -2.06
C VAL A 100 3.23 -0.53 -2.04
N SER A 101 3.59 0.33 -1.10
CA SER A 101 3.19 1.74 -1.07
C SER A 101 4.31 2.60 -0.50
N HIS A 102 4.28 3.91 -0.74
CA HIS A 102 5.27 4.83 -0.20
C HIS A 102 4.71 6.24 -0.04
N ALA A 103 5.09 6.91 1.04
CA ALA A 103 4.75 8.30 1.32
C ALA A 103 5.86 8.96 2.13
N GLY A 104 6.07 10.26 1.89
CA GLY A 104 7.09 11.03 2.59
C GLY A 104 8.48 10.42 2.46
N ASP A 105 9.01 9.92 3.58
CA ASP A 105 10.36 9.38 3.72
C ASP A 105 10.40 7.86 3.97
N ILE A 106 9.26 7.17 3.84
CA ILE A 106 9.18 5.71 3.97
C ILE A 106 8.38 5.04 2.85
N GLY A 107 8.69 3.78 2.61
CA GLY A 107 7.85 2.87 1.86
C GLY A 107 7.59 1.58 2.62
N LEU A 108 6.45 0.97 2.34
CA LEU A 108 6.02 -0.30 2.92
C LEU A 108 5.89 -1.36 1.84
N LEU A 109 6.14 -2.60 2.23
CA LEU A 109 6.02 -3.77 1.39
C LEU A 109 5.40 -4.92 2.19
N ALA A 110 4.40 -5.58 1.61
CA ALA A 110 3.77 -6.78 2.13
C ALA A 110 3.98 -7.94 1.16
N MET A 111 4.27 -9.13 1.67
CA MET A 111 4.44 -10.36 0.87
C MET A 111 3.84 -11.57 1.58
N ALA A 112 3.15 -12.44 0.84
CA ALA A 112 2.60 -13.68 1.38
C ALA A 112 2.27 -14.68 0.27
N PRO A 113 2.43 -15.99 0.51
CA PRO A 113 1.86 -17.01 -0.37
C PRO A 113 0.33 -17.06 -0.21
N GLY A 114 -0.40 -17.36 -1.29
CA GLY A 114 -1.81 -17.75 -1.26
C GLY A 114 -2.83 -16.69 -0.84
N LEU A 115 -2.43 -15.43 -0.66
CA LEU A 115 -3.31 -14.33 -0.24
C LEU A 115 -3.26 -13.18 -1.24
N ALA A 116 -4.38 -12.52 -1.50
CA ALA A 116 -4.35 -11.25 -2.20
C ALA A 116 -4.02 -10.14 -1.19
N LEU A 117 -3.05 -9.29 -1.48
CA LEU A 117 -2.52 -8.29 -0.54
C LEU A 117 -2.69 -6.87 -1.05
N GLY A 118 -2.94 -5.97 -0.10
CA GLY A 118 -2.85 -4.52 -0.26
C GLY A 118 -2.22 -3.89 0.97
N ILE A 119 -1.30 -2.95 0.77
CA ILE A 119 -0.69 -2.18 1.83
C ILE A 119 -0.67 -0.73 1.40
N ASP A 120 -0.92 0.17 2.34
CA ASP A 120 -0.86 1.59 2.06
C ASP A 120 -0.23 2.40 3.19
N VAL A 121 0.37 3.53 2.82
CA VAL A 121 0.98 4.48 3.74
C VAL A 121 0.84 5.89 3.17
N GLU A 122 0.41 6.84 3.99
CA GLU A 122 0.26 8.24 3.64
C GLU A 122 0.68 9.15 4.79
N CYS A 123 1.12 10.38 4.47
CA CYS A 123 1.49 11.38 5.46
C CYS A 123 1.32 12.81 4.94
N GLY A 124 1.04 13.74 5.85
CA GLY A 124 1.17 15.18 5.61
C GLY A 124 0.28 15.71 4.48
N ILE A 125 -1.01 15.83 4.73
CA ILE A 125 -1.94 16.53 3.85
C ILE A 125 -1.89 18.00 4.26
N ALA A 126 -1.13 18.80 3.51
CA ALA A 126 -1.07 20.25 3.70
C ALA A 126 -2.38 20.94 3.24
N ALA A 127 -3.50 20.59 3.86
CA ALA A 127 -4.85 21.03 3.54
C ALA A 127 -5.49 21.76 4.73
N GLY A 128 -6.20 22.85 4.43
CA GLY A 128 -7.09 23.48 5.40
C GLY A 128 -8.35 22.64 5.64
N LEU A 129 -9.11 22.96 6.69
CA LEU A 129 -10.33 22.22 7.08
C LEU A 129 -11.34 22.06 5.93
N GLN A 130 -11.52 23.10 5.11
CA GLN A 130 -12.45 23.05 3.98
C GLN A 130 -12.00 22.09 2.88
N GLU A 131 -10.70 22.08 2.57
CA GLU A 131 -10.10 21.20 1.58
C GLU A 131 -10.15 19.74 2.06
N LEU A 132 -9.79 19.51 3.32
CA LEU A 132 -9.88 18.21 3.97
C LEU A 132 -11.30 17.66 3.91
N ASN A 133 -12.31 18.47 4.24
CA ASN A 133 -13.72 18.08 4.12
C ASN A 133 -14.14 17.78 2.68
N GLY A 134 -13.60 18.53 1.71
CA GLY A 134 -13.83 18.28 0.28
C GLY A 134 -13.29 16.92 -0.16
N MET A 135 -12.05 16.60 0.22
CA MET A 135 -11.42 15.30 -0.03
C MET A 135 -12.17 14.16 0.67
N ALA A 136 -12.55 14.38 1.93
CA ALA A 136 -13.27 13.42 2.73
C ALA A 136 -14.63 13.03 2.13
N ARG A 137 -15.36 13.95 1.51
CA ARG A 137 -16.60 13.63 0.77
C ARG A 137 -16.38 12.79 -0.48
N GLN A 138 -15.16 12.74 -1.02
CA GLN A 138 -14.83 11.90 -2.17
C GLN A 138 -14.31 10.53 -1.75
N VAL A 139 -13.64 10.46 -0.61
CA VAL A 139 -13.02 9.24 -0.08
C VAL A 139 -14.00 8.42 0.77
N LEU A 140 -14.73 9.06 1.68
CA LEU A 140 -15.57 8.39 2.66
C LEU A 140 -16.91 7.99 2.07
N SER A 141 -17.43 6.83 2.49
CA SER A 141 -18.81 6.49 2.18
C SER A 141 -19.77 7.42 2.93
N PRO A 142 -21.02 7.56 2.47
CA PRO A 142 -22.03 8.34 3.20
C PRO A 142 -22.17 7.91 4.68
N ASP A 143 -22.07 6.62 4.95
CA ASP A 143 -22.17 6.05 6.31
C ASP A 143 -20.94 6.40 7.16
N GLU A 144 -19.72 6.33 6.60
CA GLU A 144 -18.51 6.78 7.33
C GLU A 144 -18.61 8.27 7.63
N TRP A 145 -18.99 9.07 6.63
CA TRP A 145 -19.12 10.52 6.78
C TRP A 145 -20.13 10.90 7.87
N ALA A 146 -21.26 10.20 7.95
CA ALA A 146 -22.29 10.43 8.95
C ALA A 146 -21.87 9.99 10.37
N ALA A 147 -21.07 8.93 10.48
CA ALA A 147 -20.61 8.39 11.75
C ALA A 147 -19.41 9.15 12.34
N LEU A 148 -18.67 9.90 11.52
CA LEU A 148 -17.45 10.58 11.94
C LEU A 148 -17.74 11.81 12.82
N PRO A 149 -17.10 11.93 14.00
CA PRO A 149 -17.26 13.10 14.83
C PRO A 149 -16.58 14.31 14.20
N ALA A 150 -17.26 15.46 14.25
CA ALA A 150 -16.73 16.75 13.81
C ALA A 150 -15.97 17.46 14.95
N PRO A 151 -14.89 18.20 14.65
CA PRO A 151 -14.29 18.36 13.32
C PRO A 151 -13.47 17.14 12.88
N LEU A 152 -13.43 16.88 11.57
CA LEU A 152 -12.50 15.92 10.98
C LEU A 152 -11.08 16.48 11.07
N ASP A 153 -10.18 15.70 11.64
CA ASP A 153 -8.75 15.99 11.62
C ASP A 153 -8.02 15.17 10.55
N GLU A 154 -6.83 15.64 10.18
CA GLU A 154 -6.00 15.04 9.15
C GLU A 154 -5.63 13.59 9.47
N VAL A 155 -5.35 13.29 10.74
CA VAL A 155 -4.93 11.96 11.18
C VAL A 155 -6.06 10.94 10.96
N ARG A 156 -7.28 11.30 11.34
CA ARG A 156 -8.46 10.45 11.15
C ARG A 156 -8.79 10.28 9.67
N PHE A 157 -8.70 11.36 8.90
CA PHE A 157 -8.90 11.27 7.45
C PHE A 157 -7.87 10.34 6.79
N LEU A 158 -6.58 10.50 7.10
CA LEU A 158 -5.51 9.65 6.59
C LEU A 158 -5.72 8.19 6.98
N ARG A 159 -6.18 7.88 8.20
CA ARG A 159 -6.51 6.51 8.62
C ARG A 159 -7.58 5.87 7.72
N HIS A 160 -8.65 6.59 7.39
CA HIS A 160 -9.65 6.10 6.43
C HIS A 160 -9.07 5.97 5.04
N TRP A 161 -8.33 6.96 4.55
CA TRP A 161 -7.71 6.92 3.23
C TRP A 161 -6.88 5.64 3.06
N VAL A 162 -5.89 5.43 3.95
CA VAL A 162 -4.95 4.31 3.81
C VAL A 162 -5.64 2.96 3.98
N ALA A 163 -6.63 2.87 4.87
CA ALA A 163 -7.39 1.64 5.05
C ALA A 163 -8.17 1.27 3.78
N LYS A 164 -8.84 2.25 3.16
CA LYS A 164 -9.61 2.02 1.92
C LYS A 164 -8.70 1.70 0.75
N GLU A 165 -7.60 2.43 0.60
CA GLU A 165 -6.59 2.13 -0.41
C GLU A 165 -5.99 0.73 -0.25
N ALA A 166 -5.66 0.32 0.98
CA ALA A 166 -5.16 -1.01 1.24
C ALA A 166 -6.17 -2.08 0.80
N VAL A 167 -7.47 -1.92 1.11
CA VAL A 167 -8.50 -2.88 0.68
C VAL A 167 -8.66 -2.91 -0.84
N LEU A 168 -8.74 -1.75 -1.51
CA LEU A 168 -8.85 -1.69 -2.97
C LEU A 168 -7.61 -2.29 -3.66
N LYS A 169 -6.42 -2.06 -3.10
CA LYS A 169 -5.18 -2.70 -3.53
C LYS A 169 -5.26 -4.21 -3.36
N ALA A 170 -5.79 -4.73 -2.25
CA ALA A 170 -5.96 -6.17 -2.03
C ALA A 170 -6.93 -6.80 -3.04
N LEU A 171 -8.03 -6.12 -3.36
CA LEU A 171 -8.97 -6.51 -4.40
C LEU A 171 -8.40 -6.44 -5.83
N GLY A 172 -7.26 -5.77 -6.00
CA GLY A 172 -6.61 -5.58 -7.30
C GLY A 172 -7.30 -4.54 -8.19
N LEU A 173 -8.06 -3.64 -7.58
CA LEU A 173 -8.84 -2.59 -8.26
C LEU A 173 -8.06 -1.27 -8.31
N GLY A 174 -8.47 -0.38 -9.23
CA GLY A 174 -8.04 1.01 -9.23
C GLY A 174 -8.60 1.78 -8.02
N ILE A 175 -7.83 2.73 -7.49
CA ILE A 175 -8.16 3.44 -6.25
C ILE A 175 -9.35 4.40 -6.44
N GLY A 176 -9.35 5.21 -7.49
CA GLY A 176 -10.24 6.39 -7.58
C GLY A 176 -11.74 6.09 -7.62
N GLU A 177 -12.18 5.08 -8.38
CA GLU A 177 -13.61 4.90 -8.70
C GLU A 177 -14.40 4.16 -7.61
N HIS A 178 -13.72 3.57 -6.62
CA HIS A 178 -14.33 2.61 -5.70
C HIS A 178 -14.26 3.00 -4.23
N LEU A 179 -13.65 4.15 -3.90
CA LEU A 179 -13.52 4.58 -2.52
C LEU A 179 -14.88 4.65 -1.82
N GLN A 180 -15.89 5.29 -2.40
CA GLN A 180 -17.21 5.37 -1.77
C GLN A 180 -18.01 4.05 -1.80
N SER A 181 -17.57 3.07 -2.59
CA SER A 181 -18.23 1.75 -2.69
C SER A 181 -17.89 0.81 -1.52
N ILE A 182 -16.99 1.22 -0.63
CA ILE A 182 -16.62 0.49 0.58
C ILE A 182 -16.79 1.39 1.80
N HIS A 183 -17.34 0.81 2.87
CA HIS A 183 -17.51 1.43 4.18
C HIS A 183 -16.62 0.69 5.18
N LEU A 184 -15.81 1.44 5.95
CA LEU A 184 -14.95 0.89 6.99
C LEU A 184 -15.30 1.46 8.37
N ASP A 185 -15.49 0.58 9.34
CA ASP A 185 -15.47 0.95 10.76
C ASP A 185 -14.07 0.68 11.32
N LEU A 186 -13.39 1.77 11.68
CA LEU A 186 -12.01 1.76 12.18
C LEU A 186 -11.89 1.86 13.70
N GLU A 187 -12.98 2.18 14.40
CA GLU A 187 -12.93 2.60 15.81
C GLU A 187 -13.52 1.54 16.75
N SER A 188 -14.46 0.73 16.28
CA SER A 188 -15.17 -0.21 17.16
C SER A 188 -14.37 -1.48 17.49
N HIS A 189 -13.33 -1.81 16.73
CA HIS A 189 -12.66 -3.12 16.80
C HIS A 189 -11.14 -3.05 16.50
N PRO A 190 -10.33 -4.00 17.03
CA PRO A 190 -8.90 -4.09 16.74
C PRO A 190 -8.57 -4.49 15.28
N ARG A 191 -9.55 -5.05 14.57
CA ARG A 191 -9.55 -5.23 13.11
C ARG A 191 -10.63 -4.35 12.52
N TYR A 192 -10.37 -3.77 11.34
CA TYR A 192 -11.36 -2.95 10.67
C TYR A 192 -12.53 -3.81 10.20
N GLN A 193 -13.75 -3.36 10.46
CA GLN A 193 -14.91 -4.00 9.87
C GLN A 193 -15.13 -3.41 8.48
N ILE A 194 -15.34 -4.29 7.50
CA ILE A 194 -15.43 -3.94 6.10
C ILE A 194 -16.84 -4.25 5.61
N PHE A 195 -17.45 -3.30 4.91
CA PHE A 195 -18.79 -3.45 4.36
C PHE A 195 -18.82 -2.97 2.91
N HIS A 196 -19.45 -3.74 2.03
CA HIS A 196 -19.75 -3.35 0.64
C HIS A 196 -20.94 -4.16 0.12
N GLN A 197 -21.56 -3.66 -0.95
CA GLN A 197 -22.67 -4.34 -1.63
C GLN A 197 -22.29 -4.85 -3.03
N GLN A 198 -21.00 -4.75 -3.38
CA GLN A 198 -20.47 -5.19 -4.67
C GLN A 198 -20.49 -6.71 -4.79
N SER A 199 -21.34 -7.26 -5.65
CA SER A 199 -21.52 -8.72 -5.82
C SER A 199 -20.32 -9.41 -6.46
N GLN A 200 -19.51 -8.66 -7.21
CA GLN A 200 -18.30 -9.13 -7.87
C GLN A 200 -17.05 -9.12 -6.97
N TRP A 201 -17.16 -8.57 -5.76
CA TRP A 201 -16.07 -8.57 -4.79
C TRP A 201 -16.19 -9.81 -3.87
N PRO A 202 -15.08 -10.27 -3.25
CA PRO A 202 -15.14 -11.27 -2.21
C PRO A 202 -16.13 -10.88 -1.12
N ALA A 203 -16.78 -11.86 -0.48
CA ALA A 203 -17.67 -11.57 0.63
C ALA A 203 -16.92 -10.80 1.75
N PRO A 204 -17.56 -9.85 2.44
CA PRO A 204 -16.94 -9.08 3.52
C PRO A 204 -16.20 -9.92 4.56
N ALA A 205 -16.71 -11.11 4.88
CA ALA A 205 -16.08 -12.04 5.83
C ALA A 205 -14.70 -12.58 5.40
N ARG A 206 -14.35 -12.48 4.11
CA ARG A 206 -13.05 -12.89 3.55
C ARG A 206 -12.09 -11.72 3.36
N LEU A 207 -12.57 -10.50 3.59
CA LEU A 207 -11.81 -9.27 3.47
C LEU A 207 -11.40 -8.81 4.86
N HIS A 208 -10.10 -8.60 5.05
CA HIS A 208 -9.57 -8.18 6.33
C HIS A 208 -8.69 -6.95 6.13
N ALA A 209 -8.73 -6.01 7.07
CA ALA A 209 -7.85 -4.86 7.08
C ALA A 209 -7.51 -4.41 8.49
N ARG A 210 -6.37 -3.74 8.64
CA ARG A 210 -5.90 -3.21 9.92
C ARG A 210 -4.84 -2.13 9.78
N ALA A 211 -4.78 -1.24 10.76
CA ALA A 211 -3.66 -0.32 10.96
C ALA A 211 -2.32 -1.06 11.09
N LEU A 212 -1.26 -0.42 10.59
CA LEU A 212 0.12 -0.79 10.87
C LEU A 212 0.80 0.32 11.67
N SER A 213 1.53 -0.07 12.70
CA SER A 213 2.48 0.84 13.36
C SER A 213 3.69 1.02 12.46
N THR A 214 3.98 2.27 12.10
CA THR A 214 5.12 2.65 11.26
C THR A 214 5.79 3.92 11.83
N ARG A 215 6.61 4.61 11.03
CA ARG A 215 7.28 5.85 11.43
C ARG A 215 6.25 6.89 11.90
N PRO A 216 6.49 7.59 13.02
CA PRO A 216 5.61 8.68 13.46
C PRO A 216 5.31 9.69 12.34
N GLY A 217 4.08 10.21 12.33
CA GLY A 217 3.60 11.12 11.29
C GLY A 217 3.07 10.45 10.02
N HIS A 218 3.07 9.11 9.94
CA HIS A 218 2.49 8.36 8.83
C HIS A 218 1.30 7.52 9.31
N ALA A 219 0.22 7.52 8.53
CA ALA A 219 -0.84 6.54 8.65
C ALA A 219 -0.52 5.37 7.73
N ALA A 220 -0.76 4.14 8.17
CA ALA A 220 -0.54 2.96 7.35
C ALA A 220 -1.58 1.87 7.63
N ALA A 221 -1.93 1.10 6.60
CA ALA A 221 -2.83 -0.04 6.72
C ALA A 221 -2.40 -1.21 5.84
N LEU A 222 -2.72 -2.41 6.30
CA LEU A 222 -2.63 -3.66 5.56
C LEU A 222 -4.03 -4.20 5.35
N ALA A 223 -4.29 -4.74 4.17
CA ALA A 223 -5.45 -5.54 3.86
C ALA A 223 -5.08 -6.84 3.15
N TRP A 224 -5.87 -7.89 3.38
CA TRP A 224 -5.72 -9.16 2.70
C TRP A 224 -7.06 -9.82 2.42
N VAL A 225 -7.08 -10.70 1.43
CA VAL A 225 -8.22 -11.56 1.08
C VAL A 225 -7.84 -13.01 1.30
N ASP A 226 -8.65 -13.73 2.06
CA ASP A 226 -8.50 -15.18 2.23
C ASP A 226 -8.80 -15.92 0.91
N ALA A 227 -8.12 -17.05 0.69
CA ALA A 227 -8.28 -17.90 -0.51
C ALA A 227 -9.72 -18.43 -0.68
#